data_AF-A0A401FPV4-F1
#
_entry.id   AF-A0A401FPV4-F1
#
_cell.length_a   1.000
_cell.length_b   1.000
_cell.length_c   1.000
_cell.angle_alpha   90.00
_cell.angle_beta   90.00
_cell.angle_gamma   90.00
#
_symmetry.space_group_name_H-M   'P 1'
#
loop_
_entity.id
_entity.type
_entity.pdbx_description
1 polymer ?
#
loop_
_entity_poly.entity_id
_entity_poly.type
_entity_poly.pdbx_seq_one_letter_code
_entity_poly.pdbx_strand_id
1 'polypeptide(L)'
;MFYERYGKAVRTITADNGSEFISWDFLEYVQKELKIKLYYATPSSPQQRGSNENRNRKLRDWYPKGTSFKDVKQRQLDEVASKMNAMPLRQALDGKRPMVVFEQEYKAMQRYRRAYEKRKQRMLEVKKQEFENN
;
A
#
# COMPACT_ATOMS: atom_id res chain seq x y z
N MET A 1 -5.51 -11.22 4.37
CA MET A 1 -5.00 -10.49 3.18
C MET A 1 -4.10 -9.30 3.56
N PHE A 2 -3.45 -8.61 2.60
CA PHE A 2 -2.48 -7.51 2.83
C PHE A 2 -2.99 -6.42 3.78
N TYR A 3 -4.23 -5.95 3.57
CA TYR A 3 -4.78 -4.83 4.33
C TYR A 3 -4.99 -5.17 5.81
N GLU A 4 -5.36 -6.41 6.14
CA GLU A 4 -5.46 -6.87 7.54
C GLU A 4 -4.12 -6.75 8.27
N ARG A 5 -3.01 -6.98 7.57
CA ARG A 5 -1.67 -6.99 8.17
C ARG A 5 -0.99 -5.63 8.17
N TYR A 6 -1.17 -4.86 7.09
CA TYR A 6 -0.41 -3.64 6.82
C TYR A 6 -1.28 -2.39 6.66
N GLY A 7 -2.61 -2.51 6.75
CA GLY A 7 -3.56 -1.40 6.50
C GLY A 7 -3.28 -0.15 7.34
N LYS A 8 -2.86 -0.33 8.60
CA LYS A 8 -2.46 0.79 9.50
C LYS A 8 -1.25 1.61 9.02
N ALA A 9 -0.50 1.11 8.04
CA ALA A 9 0.62 1.81 7.41
C ALA A 9 0.25 2.45 6.07
N VAL A 10 -0.90 2.13 5.49
CA VAL A 10 -1.36 2.74 4.24
C VAL A 10 -1.86 4.15 4.56
N ARG A 11 -1.20 5.16 3.99
CA ARG A 11 -1.57 6.58 4.19
C ARG A 11 -2.40 7.14 3.05
N THR A 12 -2.07 6.69 1.84
CA THR A 12 -2.64 7.21 0.61
C THR A 12 -2.79 6.07 -0.40
N ILE A 13 -3.77 6.19 -1.29
CA ILE A 13 -3.91 5.36 -2.48
C ILE A 13 -3.78 6.29 -3.69
N THR A 14 -3.06 5.85 -4.71
CA THR A 14 -3.00 6.53 -6.01
C THR A 14 -3.52 5.58 -7.07
N ALA A 15 -4.65 5.94 -7.68
CA ALA A 15 -5.31 5.15 -8.72
C ALA A 15 -5.21 5.84 -10.09
N ASP A 16 -5.62 5.13 -11.14
CA ASP A 16 -5.91 5.76 -12.42
C ASP A 16 -7.40 6.09 -12.54
N ASN A 17 -7.76 6.71 -13.67
CA ASN A 17 -9.14 7.13 -13.92
C ASN A 17 -10.01 5.98 -14.46
N GLY A 18 -9.67 4.72 -14.14
CA GLY A 18 -10.51 3.56 -14.43
C GLY A 18 -11.87 3.72 -13.76
N SER A 19 -12.93 3.26 -14.44
CA SER A 19 -14.31 3.39 -13.95
C SER A 19 -14.52 2.67 -12.60
N GLU A 20 -13.74 1.62 -12.35
CA GLU A 20 -13.73 0.86 -11.11
C GLU A 20 -13.26 1.69 -9.89
N PHE A 21 -12.36 2.66 -10.11
CA PHE A 21 -11.78 3.49 -9.04
C PHE A 21 -12.55 4.79 -8.80
N ILE A 22 -13.49 5.14 -9.67
CA ILE A 22 -14.32 6.35 -9.55
C ILE A 22 -15.77 6.03 -9.12
N SER A 23 -16.09 4.76 -8.87
CA SER A 23 -17.42 4.37 -8.40
C SER A 23 -17.69 4.94 -7.00
N TRP A 24 -18.94 5.34 -6.75
CA TRP A 24 -19.35 5.90 -5.46
C TRP A 24 -19.05 4.95 -4.31
N ASP A 25 -19.35 3.65 -4.47
CA ASP A 25 -19.10 2.63 -3.45
C ASP A 25 -17.61 2.53 -3.09
N PHE A 26 -16.72 2.56 -4.09
CA PHE A 26 -15.28 2.54 -3.85
C PHE A 26 -14.80 3.81 -3.13
N LEU A 27 -15.23 4.98 -3.61
CA LEU A 27 -14.86 6.27 -3.03
C LEU A 27 -15.32 6.36 -1.56
N GLU A 28 -16.56 5.97 -1.29
CA GLU A 28 -17.15 5.98 0.03
C GLU A 28 -16.39 5.03 0.96
N TYR A 29 -16.13 3.79 0.54
CA TYR A 29 -15.38 2.82 1.32
C TYR A 29 -13.97 3.33 1.67
N VAL A 30 -13.22 3.85 0.70
CA VAL A 30 -11.84 4.31 0.94
C VAL A 30 -11.80 5.55 1.85
N GLN A 31 -12.71 6.50 1.66
CA GLN A 31 -12.67 7.76 2.40
C GLN A 31 -13.33 7.68 3.77
N LYS A 32 -14.46 6.98 3.91
CA LYS A 32 -15.21 6.91 5.17
C LYS A 32 -14.75 5.76 6.06
N GLU A 33 -14.69 4.55 5.51
CA GLU A 33 -14.32 3.36 6.28
C GLU A 33 -12.82 3.30 6.53
N LEU A 34 -12.02 3.40 5.47
CA LEU A 34 -10.58 3.27 5.58
C LEU A 34 -9.89 4.57 6.02
N LYS A 35 -10.53 5.72 5.82
CA LYS A 35 -9.98 7.07 6.10
C LYS A 35 -8.63 7.32 5.43
N ILE A 36 -8.48 6.80 4.21
CA ILE A 36 -7.26 6.90 3.40
C ILE A 36 -7.47 7.99 2.34
N LYS A 37 -6.44 8.84 2.13
CA LYS A 37 -6.48 9.85 1.06
C LYS A 37 -6.32 9.17 -0.30
N LEU A 38 -7.21 9.48 -1.23
CA LEU A 38 -7.16 8.97 -2.60
C LEU A 38 -6.69 10.06 -3.57
N TYR A 39 -5.76 9.71 -4.43
CA TYR A 39 -5.20 10.55 -5.48
C TYR A 39 -5.35 9.87 -6.84
N TYR A 40 -5.39 10.65 -7.91
CA TYR A 40 -5.47 10.14 -9.27
C TYR A 40 -4.28 10.61 -10.08
N ALA A 41 -3.75 9.70 -10.91
CA ALA A 41 -2.76 10.08 -11.92
C ALA A 41 -3.41 11.01 -12.96
N THR A 42 -2.62 11.94 -13.49
CA THR A 42 -3.09 12.84 -14.55
C THR A 42 -3.51 12.03 -15.79
N PRO A 43 -4.56 12.46 -16.51
CA PRO A 43 -4.97 11.82 -17.75
C PRO A 43 -3.78 11.69 -18.71
N SER A 44 -3.74 10.58 -19.46
CA SER A 44 -2.71 10.29 -20.47
C SER A 44 -1.26 10.32 -19.96
N SER A 45 -1.04 10.12 -18.66
CA SER A 45 0.29 10.14 -18.02
C SER A 45 0.69 8.78 -17.44
N PRO A 46 0.91 7.75 -18.27
CA PRO A 46 1.26 6.39 -17.80
C PRO A 46 2.55 6.34 -16.97
N GLN A 47 3.48 7.27 -17.20
CA GLN A 47 4.76 7.33 -16.49
C GLN A 47 4.60 7.56 -14.98
N GLN A 48 3.53 8.24 -14.54
CA GLN A 48 3.22 8.41 -13.11
C GLN A 48 2.87 7.08 -12.41
N ARG A 49 2.66 6.01 -13.19
CA ARG A 49 2.25 4.68 -12.75
C ARG A 49 3.15 3.58 -13.30
N GLY A 50 4.38 3.92 -13.70
CA GLY A 50 5.31 2.98 -14.34
C GLY A 50 5.60 1.72 -13.51
N SER A 51 5.56 1.83 -12.17
CA SER A 51 5.68 0.67 -11.28
C SER A 51 4.50 -0.29 -11.43
N ASN A 52 3.26 0.21 -11.46
CA ASN A 52 2.06 -0.60 -11.63
C ASN A 52 2.04 -1.30 -13.00
N GLU A 53 2.42 -0.59 -14.06
CA GLU A 53 2.50 -1.16 -15.40
C GLU A 53 3.53 -2.29 -15.50
N ASN A 54 4.71 -2.11 -14.90
CA ASN A 54 5.72 -3.16 -14.86
C ASN A 54 5.22 -4.40 -14.09
N ARG A 55 4.51 -4.19 -12.97
CA ARG A 55 3.94 -5.29 -12.19
C ARG A 55 2.80 -5.99 -12.93
N ASN A 56 1.93 -5.24 -13.60
CA ASN A 56 0.85 -5.80 -14.43
C ASN A 56 1.41 -6.59 -15.61
N ARG A 57 2.48 -6.10 -16.26
CA ARG A 57 3.18 -6.86 -17.31
C ARG A 57 3.73 -8.16 -16.77
N LYS A 58 4.37 -8.15 -15.60
CA LYS A 58 4.90 -9.37 -14.99
C LYS A 58 3.79 -10.37 -14.64
N LEU A 59 2.63 -9.91 -14.17
CA LEU A 59 1.46 -10.76 -13.93
C LEU A 59 1.03 -11.52 -15.20
N ARG A 60 1.20 -10.93 -16.38
CA ARG A 60 0.87 -11.56 -17.67
C ARG A 60 1.77 -12.75 -18.04
N ASP A 61 2.91 -12.94 -17.37
CA ASP A 61 3.71 -14.16 -17.52
C ASP A 61 2.97 -15.41 -17.01
N TRP A 62 2.06 -15.25 -16.04
CA TRP A 62 1.21 -16.35 -15.54
C TRP A 62 -0.19 -16.36 -16.15
N TYR A 63 -0.72 -15.20 -16.49
CA TYR A 63 -2.05 -15.05 -17.08
C TYR A 63 -1.96 -14.27 -18.40
N PRO A 64 -1.60 -14.95 -19.51
CA PRO A 64 -1.41 -14.31 -20.80
C PRO A 64 -2.61 -13.47 -21.27
N LYS A 65 -2.38 -12.64 -22.29
CA LYS A 65 -3.46 -11.83 -22.86
C LYS A 65 -4.58 -12.76 -23.37
N GLY A 66 -5.83 -12.45 -23.04
CA GLY A 66 -6.99 -13.29 -23.36
C GLY A 66 -7.44 -14.18 -22.20
N THR A 67 -6.65 -14.35 -21.14
CA THR A 67 -7.13 -15.03 -19.93
C THR A 67 -8.25 -14.25 -19.26
N SER A 68 -9.42 -14.89 -19.12
CA SER A 68 -10.52 -14.42 -18.30
C SER A 68 -10.16 -14.55 -16.82
N PHE A 69 -10.10 -13.43 -16.10
CA PHE A 69 -9.90 -13.44 -14.65
C PHE A 69 -11.15 -13.87 -13.88
N LYS A 70 -12.31 -14.00 -14.53
CA LYS A 70 -13.55 -14.47 -13.90
C LYS A 70 -13.41 -15.91 -13.40
N ASP A 71 -12.60 -16.72 -14.09
CA ASP A 71 -12.42 -18.15 -13.80
C ASP A 71 -11.19 -18.41 -12.91
N VAL A 72 -10.42 -17.37 -12.59
CA VAL A 72 -9.23 -17.46 -11.75
C VAL A 72 -9.63 -17.33 -10.29
N LYS A 73 -9.32 -18.34 -9.48
CA LYS A 73 -9.63 -18.34 -8.05
C LYS A 73 -8.69 -17.38 -7.30
N GLN A 74 -9.21 -16.73 -6.25
CA GLN A 74 -8.42 -15.85 -5.39
C GLN A 74 -7.12 -16.51 -4.89
N ARG A 75 -7.18 -17.78 -4.49
CA ARG A 75 -5.99 -18.54 -4.04
C ARG A 75 -4.87 -18.59 -5.10
N GLN A 76 -5.22 -18.69 -6.38
CA GLN A 76 -4.24 -18.70 -7.47
C GLN A 76 -3.63 -17.32 -7.67
N LEU A 77 -4.42 -16.25 -7.51
CA LEU A 77 -3.90 -14.88 -7.52
C LEU A 77 -2.97 -14.62 -6.34
N ASP A 78 -3.31 -15.11 -5.15
CA ASP A 78 -2.48 -14.98 -3.95
C ASP A 78 -1.13 -15.71 -4.09
N GLU A 79 -1.13 -16.89 -4.72
CA GLU A 79 0.09 -17.64 -5.01
C GLU A 79 0.99 -16.88 -5.98
N VAL A 80 0.41 -16.34 -7.06
CA VAL A 80 1.15 -15.54 -8.04
C VAL A 80 1.68 -14.25 -7.39
N ALA A 81 0.88 -13.54 -6.60
CA ALA A 81 1.31 -12.36 -5.87
C ALA A 81 2.48 -12.69 -4.91
N SER A 82 2.42 -13.84 -4.23
CA SER A 82 3.50 -14.32 -3.36
C SER A 82 4.79 -14.58 -4.14
N LYS A 83 4.72 -15.28 -5.28
CA LYS A 83 5.85 -15.47 -6.19
C LYS A 83 6.42 -14.14 -6.67
N MET A 84 5.55 -13.22 -7.09
CA MET A 84 5.94 -11.88 -7.55
C MET A 84 6.62 -11.02 -6.47
N ASN A 85 6.24 -11.19 -5.21
CA ASN A 85 6.83 -10.48 -4.08
C ASN A 85 8.14 -11.14 -3.59
N ALA A 86 8.33 -12.42 -3.89
CA ALA A 86 9.55 -13.17 -3.61
C ALA A 86 10.62 -13.05 -4.71
N MET A 87 10.28 -12.57 -5.91
CA MET A 87 11.26 -12.36 -6.97
C MET A 87 12.11 -11.10 -6.74
N PRO A 88 13.44 -11.17 -6.95
CA PRO A 88 14.33 -10.02 -7.04
C PRO A 88 13.87 -8.95 -8.03
N LEU A 89 13.88 -7.68 -7.62
CA LEU A 89 13.75 -6.54 -8.54
C LEU A 89 15.13 -5.93 -8.79
N ARG A 90 15.74 -6.25 -9.94
CA ARG A 90 17.12 -5.84 -10.28
C ARG A 90 17.31 -4.31 -10.31
N GLN A 91 16.44 -3.59 -11.02
CA GLN A 91 16.59 -2.13 -11.21
C GLN A 91 16.02 -1.31 -10.04
N ALA A 92 14.88 -1.73 -9.49
CA ALA A 92 14.17 -0.92 -8.49
C ALA A 92 14.66 -1.14 -7.05
N LEU A 93 15.26 -2.30 -6.75
CA LEU A 93 15.67 -2.69 -5.40
C LEU A 93 17.06 -3.37 -5.37
N ASP A 94 17.92 -3.11 -6.36
CA ASP A 94 19.28 -3.68 -6.44
C ASP A 94 19.32 -5.21 -6.32
N GLY A 95 18.34 -5.90 -6.93
CA GLY A 95 18.23 -7.35 -6.86
C GLY A 95 17.69 -7.88 -5.53
N LYS A 96 17.22 -7.03 -4.63
CA LYS A 96 16.53 -7.46 -3.41
C LYS A 96 15.08 -7.86 -3.72
N ARG A 97 14.53 -8.70 -2.84
CA ARG A 97 13.15 -9.18 -2.91
C ARG A 97 12.21 -8.14 -2.28
N PRO A 98 11.15 -7.69 -2.98
CA PRO A 98 10.20 -6.71 -2.46
C PRO A 98 9.64 -7.06 -1.09
N MET A 99 9.26 -8.32 -0.86
CA MET A 99 8.71 -8.75 0.43
C MET A 99 9.69 -8.55 1.59
N VAL A 100 10.99 -8.74 1.35
CA VAL A 100 12.01 -8.63 2.40
C VAL A 100 12.25 -7.16 2.72
N VAL A 101 12.43 -6.33 1.70
CA VAL A 101 12.65 -4.89 1.87
C VAL A 101 11.42 -4.25 2.54
N PHE A 102 10.22 -4.57 2.05
CA PHE A 102 8.98 -4.06 2.62
C PHE A 102 8.82 -4.43 4.10
N GLU A 103 9.09 -5.69 4.48
CA GLU A 103 9.00 -6.12 5.87
C GLU A 103 10.02 -5.41 6.78
N GLN A 104 11.23 -5.17 6.28
CA GLN A 104 12.26 -4.43 7.02
C GLN A 104 11.83 -2.98 7.26
N GLU A 105 11.35 -2.30 6.21
CA GLU A 105 10.84 -0.92 6.30
C GLU A 105 9.61 -0.82 7.20
N TYR A 106 8.69 -1.78 7.10
CA TYR A 106 7.52 -1.84 7.96
C TYR A 106 7.90 -1.97 9.43
N LYS A 107 8.84 -2.86 9.77
CA LYS A 107 9.37 -2.98 11.14
C LYS A 107 10.04 -1.70 11.61
N ALA A 108 10.83 -1.04 10.77
CA ALA A 108 11.44 0.25 11.09
C ALA A 108 10.39 1.32 11.38
N MET A 109 9.40 1.45 10.49
CA MET A 109 8.27 2.37 10.66
C MET A 109 7.53 2.12 11.97
N GLN A 110 7.27 0.87 12.35
CA GLN A 110 6.61 0.55 13.60
C GLN A 110 7.44 0.95 14.82
N ARG A 111 8.76 0.78 14.78
CA ARG A 111 9.67 1.26 15.83
C ARG A 111 9.61 2.78 15.96
N TYR A 112 9.70 3.50 14.84
CA TYR A 112 9.61 4.97 14.83
C TYR A 112 8.27 5.47 15.35
N ARG A 113 7.16 4.84 14.96
CA ARG A 113 5.82 5.19 15.44
C ARG A 113 5.71 5.04 16.95
N ARG A 114 6.16 3.91 17.51
CA ARG A 114 6.15 3.68 18.97
C ARG A 114 6.97 4.73 19.72
N ALA A 115 8.16 5.05 19.22
CA ALA A 115 9.02 6.07 19.83
C ALA A 115 8.37 7.47 19.79
N TYR A 116 7.76 7.83 18.65
CA TYR A 116 7.05 9.08 18.47
C TYR A 116 5.86 9.21 19.44
N GLU A 117 5.00 8.19 19.53
CA GLU A 117 3.84 8.22 20.43
C GLU A 117 4.29 8.33 21.90
N LYS A 118 5.33 7.58 22.31
CA LYS A 118 5.86 7.69 23.68
C LYS A 118 6.37 9.10 23.99
N ARG A 119 7.03 9.76 23.03
CA ARG A 119 7.47 11.16 23.19
C ARG A 119 6.30 12.14 23.22
N LYS A 120 5.30 11.94 22.36
CA LYS A 120 4.09 12.76 22.31
C LYS A 120 3.31 12.70 23.63
N GLN A 121 3.13 11.51 24.20
CA GLN A 121 2.46 11.34 25.48
C GLN A 121 3.18 12.09 26.61
N ARG A 122 4.51 11.91 26.73
CA ARG A 122 5.30 12.66 27.72
C ARG A 122 5.16 14.18 27.58
N MET A 123 5.18 14.70 26.35
CA MET A 123 4.99 16.14 26.13
C MET A 123 3.59 16.63 26.53
N LEU A 124 2.56 15.80 26.30
CA LEU A 124 1.19 16.13 26.71
C LEU A 124 1.03 16.06 28.23
N GLU A 125 1.66 15.09 28.89
CA GLU A 125 1.69 14.97 30.36
C GLU A 125 2.37 16.18 31.00
N VAL A 126 3.53 16.61 30.49
CA VAL A 126 4.22 17.82 30.97
C VAL A 126 3.35 19.06 30.81
N LYS A 127 2.76 19.27 29.63
CA LYS A 127 1.84 20.41 29.39
C LYS A 127 0.62 20.40 30.30
N LYS A 128 0.09 19.21 30.61
CA LYS A 128 -1.04 19.06 31.52
C LYS A 128 -0.64 19.44 32.95
N GLN A 129 0.53 19.00 33.41
CA GLN A 129 1.06 19.38 34.73
C GLN A 129 1.32 20.89 34.82
N GLU A 130 1.87 21.52 33.78
CA GLU A 130 2.08 22.98 33.72
C GLU A 130 0.75 23.76 33.76
N PHE A 131 -0.32 23.21 33.17
CA PHE A 131 -1.65 23.82 33.21
C PHE A 131 -2.32 23.65 34.58
N GLU A 132 -2.16 22.49 35.24
CA GLU A 132 -2.74 22.22 36.57
C GLU A 132 -2.03 22.99 37.71
N ASN A 133 -0.78 23.40 37.50
CA ASN A 133 0.03 24.14 38.48
C ASN A 133 -0.04 25.68 38.32
N ASN A 134 -0.79 26.21 37.33
CA ASN A 134 -1.08 27.63 37.12
C ASN A 134 -2.53 27.94 37.49
#